data_AF-A0A9R1HC90-F1
#
_entry.id   AF-A0A9R1HC90-F1
#
_cell.length_a   1.000
_cell.length_b   1.000
_cell.length_c   1.000
_cell.angle_alpha   90.00
_cell.angle_beta   90.00
_cell.angle_gamma   90.00
#
_symmetry.space_group_name_H-M   'P 1'
#
loop_
_entity.id
_entity.type
_entity.pdbx_description
1 polymer ?
#
loop_
_entity_poly.entity_id
_entity_poly.type
_entity_poly.pdbx_seq_one_letter_code
_entity_poly.pdbx_strand_id
1 'polypeptide(L)'
;MAIGGHPYWPSDLELPGFVPQQLSPLQLVVPLIGTSLLLIAVIWLVSGHVFNTGRSGRLSKADRLLMCWWAITGLTHLIIEASLLFTPNYLTKENPNFFDEIWKEYSKADSRYAIGDTTTTAIEVIAVFLQGPLSLLAVYAIASRKSYSYILQFIVSMGHIYAMLVYYITAYLDGMNFCLSPFYFWTYFVGANSPWVVIPMLIAIRSWKLISQAFQSRKVNHD
;
A
#
# COMPACT_ATOMS: atom_id res chain seq x y z
N MET A 1 -2.18 -20.89 -27.46
CA MET A 1 -0.72 -20.74 -27.34
C MET A 1 -0.44 -19.25 -27.44
N ALA A 2 0.07 -18.64 -26.37
CA ALA A 2 0.44 -17.22 -26.39
C ALA A 2 1.59 -17.02 -27.39
N ILE A 3 1.51 -15.98 -28.21
CA ILE A 3 2.47 -15.70 -29.29
C ILE A 3 3.73 -14.99 -28.76
N GLY A 4 3.70 -14.47 -27.52
CA GLY A 4 4.89 -14.08 -26.75
C GLY A 4 5.15 -15.09 -25.62
N GLY A 5 6.41 -15.40 -25.34
CA GLY A 5 6.83 -16.39 -24.32
C GLY A 5 6.54 -16.01 -22.85
N HIS A 6 5.54 -15.18 -22.57
CA HIS A 6 5.20 -14.65 -21.25
C HIS A 6 3.68 -14.65 -20.99
N PRO A 7 3.22 -14.58 -19.71
CA PRO A 7 1.81 -14.62 -19.37
C PRO A 7 1.11 -13.25 -19.32
N TYR A 8 1.81 -12.14 -19.58
CA TYR A 8 1.27 -10.79 -19.48
C TYR A 8 0.34 -10.42 -20.65
N TRP A 9 -0.50 -9.39 -20.42
CA TRP A 9 -1.48 -8.93 -21.39
C TRP A 9 -1.28 -7.44 -21.69
N PRO A 10 -1.24 -7.00 -22.96
CA PRO A 10 -1.49 -7.76 -24.19
C PRO A 10 -0.46 -8.87 -24.49
N SER A 11 -0.87 -9.90 -25.26
CA SER A 11 -0.01 -11.07 -25.51
C SER A 11 1.15 -10.80 -26.50
N ASP A 12 1.13 -9.66 -27.17
CA ASP A 12 2.11 -9.17 -28.14
C ASP A 12 3.12 -8.21 -27.52
N LEU A 13 3.14 -8.06 -26.19
CA LEU A 13 4.17 -7.30 -25.49
C LEU A 13 5.58 -7.85 -25.80
N GLU A 14 6.53 -6.95 -26.01
CA GLU A 14 7.93 -7.33 -26.21
C GLU A 14 8.69 -7.28 -24.89
N LEU A 15 8.91 -8.46 -24.29
CA LEU A 15 9.66 -8.61 -23.04
C LEU A 15 10.95 -9.40 -23.28
N PRO A 16 11.99 -8.78 -23.85
CA PRO A 16 13.23 -9.46 -24.17
C PRO A 16 13.92 -9.99 -22.91
N GLY A 17 14.38 -11.23 -22.97
CA GLY A 17 15.05 -11.88 -21.84
C GLY A 17 14.10 -12.24 -20.69
N PHE A 18 12.78 -12.30 -20.92
CA PHE A 18 11.81 -12.72 -19.91
C PHE A 18 12.17 -14.08 -19.31
N VAL A 19 12.28 -14.11 -17.98
CA VAL A 19 12.46 -15.31 -17.18
C VAL A 19 11.15 -15.62 -16.45
N PRO A 20 10.54 -16.80 -16.69
CA PRO A 20 9.32 -17.21 -16.01
C PRO A 20 9.43 -17.13 -14.48
N GLN A 21 8.27 -16.92 -13.85
CA GLN A 21 8.13 -16.99 -12.40
C GLN A 21 8.50 -18.39 -11.89
N GLN A 22 9.27 -18.44 -10.80
CA GLN A 22 9.76 -19.68 -10.18
C GLN A 22 8.93 -20.06 -8.94
N LEU A 23 8.37 -19.09 -8.23
CA LEU A 23 7.54 -19.30 -7.05
C LEU A 23 6.06 -19.39 -7.42
N SER A 24 5.34 -20.33 -6.80
CA SER A 24 3.89 -20.39 -6.93
C SER A 24 3.20 -19.23 -6.20
N PRO A 25 1.97 -18.83 -6.59
CA PRO A 25 1.24 -17.77 -5.91
C PRO A 25 1.06 -18.02 -4.39
N LEU A 26 0.89 -19.28 -3.97
CA LEU A 26 0.78 -19.62 -2.55
C LEU A 26 2.09 -19.37 -1.79
N GLN A 27 3.24 -19.66 -2.42
CA GLN A 27 4.55 -19.37 -1.83
C GLN A 27 4.82 -17.87 -1.68
N LEU A 28 4.08 -17.01 -2.38
CA LEU A 28 4.16 -15.55 -2.26
C LEU A 28 3.15 -15.01 -1.23
N VAL A 29 1.89 -15.43 -1.34
CA VAL A 29 0.80 -14.91 -0.52
C VAL A 29 0.91 -15.35 0.94
N VAL A 30 1.29 -16.60 1.23
CA VAL A 30 1.37 -17.11 2.61
C VAL A 30 2.41 -16.35 3.44
N PRO A 31 3.66 -16.12 2.97
CA PRO A 31 4.63 -15.30 3.71
C PRO A 31 4.20 -13.84 3.87
N LEU A 32 3.54 -13.24 2.88
CA LEU A 32 3.02 -11.86 2.98
C LEU A 32 1.94 -11.74 4.07
N ILE A 33 0.97 -12.65 4.08
CA ILE A 33 -0.07 -12.69 5.12
C ILE A 33 0.55 -12.98 6.49
N GLY A 34 1.43 -13.98 6.58
CA GLY A 34 2.10 -14.37 7.82
C GLY A 34 2.91 -13.21 8.42
N THR A 35 3.71 -12.54 7.61
CA THR A 35 4.50 -11.36 8.03
C THR A 35 3.59 -10.20 8.46
N SER A 36 2.49 -9.96 7.73
CA SER A 36 1.54 -8.90 8.08
C SER A 36 0.84 -9.18 9.43
N LEU A 37 0.42 -10.42 9.67
CA LEU A 37 -0.19 -10.83 10.94
C LEU A 37 0.80 -10.74 12.10
N LEU A 38 2.05 -11.14 11.89
CA LEU A 38 3.12 -10.99 12.88
C LEU A 38 3.35 -9.52 13.22
N LEU A 39 3.43 -8.65 12.21
CA LEU A 39 3.58 -7.21 12.41
C LEU A 39 2.40 -6.63 13.22
N ILE A 40 1.17 -7.00 12.87
CA ILE A 40 -0.03 -6.60 13.63
C ILE A 40 0.09 -7.04 15.09
N ALA A 41 0.49 -8.30 15.34
CA ALA A 41 0.65 -8.81 16.70
C ALA A 41 1.72 -8.03 17.49
N VAL A 42 2.88 -7.76 16.87
CA VAL A 42 3.96 -6.98 17.48
C VAL A 42 3.51 -5.56 17.82
N ILE A 43 2.93 -4.83 16.86
CA ILE A 43 2.43 -3.46 17.09
C ILE A 43 1.32 -3.44 18.15
N TRP A 44 0.44 -4.45 18.15
CA TRP A 44 -0.60 -4.57 19.15
C TRP A 44 -0.01 -4.76 20.55
N LEU A 45 0.96 -5.65 20.73
CA LEU A 45 1.61 -5.89 22.02
C LEU A 45 2.40 -4.66 22.50
N VAL A 46 3.24 -4.08 21.63
CA VAL A 46 4.06 -2.90 21.95
C VAL A 46 3.19 -1.70 22.32
N SER A 47 2.11 -1.43 21.55
CA SER A 47 1.19 -0.34 21.85
C SER A 47 0.36 -0.56 23.12
N GLY A 48 0.13 -1.80 23.51
CA GLY A 48 -0.58 -2.16 24.75
C GLY A 48 0.28 -2.00 26.00
N HIS A 49 1.58 -2.26 25.90
CA HIS A 49 2.47 -2.34 27.07
C HIS A 49 3.42 -1.15 27.15
N VAL A 50 4.22 -0.94 26.10
CA VAL A 50 5.36 0.00 26.10
C VAL A 50 4.89 1.45 25.93
N PHE A 51 3.98 1.71 24.99
CA PHE A 51 3.55 3.10 24.72
C PHE A 51 2.62 3.69 25.79
N ASN A 52 2.21 2.87 26.77
CA ASN A 52 1.44 3.29 27.92
C ASN A 52 2.29 3.48 29.18
N THR A 53 3.55 3.02 29.20
CA THR A 53 4.46 3.20 30.34
C THR A 53 4.82 4.68 30.49
N GLY A 54 4.55 5.27 31.66
CA GLY A 54 4.91 6.66 31.97
C GLY A 54 4.01 7.74 31.35
N ARG A 55 2.82 7.40 30.82
CA ARG A 55 1.86 8.38 30.26
C ARG A 55 0.49 8.32 30.92
N SER A 56 -0.15 9.49 31.03
CA SER A 56 -1.51 9.62 31.56
C SER A 56 -2.53 9.02 30.59
N GLY A 57 -2.99 7.80 30.84
CA GLY A 57 -4.01 7.10 30.06
C GLY A 57 -3.46 6.09 29.04
N ARG A 58 -4.28 5.13 28.61
CA ARG A 58 -3.92 4.12 27.59
C ARG A 58 -4.31 4.61 26.20
N LEU A 59 -3.56 4.20 25.17
CA LEU A 59 -3.98 4.38 23.77
C LEU A 59 -5.33 3.70 23.52
N SER A 60 -6.21 4.36 22.77
CA SER A 60 -7.51 3.78 22.42
C SER A 60 -7.34 2.55 21.52
N LYS A 61 -8.32 1.63 21.52
CA LYS A 61 -8.29 0.48 20.59
C LYS A 61 -8.23 0.95 19.14
N ALA A 62 -8.93 2.04 18.80
CA ALA A 62 -8.91 2.63 17.48
C ALA A 62 -7.50 3.11 17.09
N ASP A 63 -6.82 3.84 17.98
CA ASP A 63 -5.46 4.33 17.71
C ASP A 63 -4.48 3.17 17.52
N ARG A 64 -4.63 2.08 18.28
CA ARG A 64 -3.80 0.88 18.13
C ARG A 64 -4.03 0.18 16.79
N LEU A 65 -5.29 0.08 16.34
CA LEU A 65 -5.62 -0.46 15.01
C LEU A 65 -5.06 0.43 13.89
N LEU A 66 -5.13 1.76 14.05
CA LEU A 66 -4.56 2.70 13.10
C LEU A 66 -3.04 2.58 13.03
N MET A 67 -2.36 2.36 14.16
CA MET A 67 -0.93 2.09 14.17
C MET A 67 -0.59 0.81 13.38
N CYS A 68 -1.39 -0.26 13.51
CA CYS A 68 -1.18 -1.47 12.72
C CYS A 68 -1.35 -1.19 11.21
N TRP A 69 -2.41 -0.48 10.82
CA TRP A 69 -2.64 -0.07 9.44
C TRP A 69 -1.46 0.73 8.90
N TRP A 70 -1.09 1.82 9.57
CA TRP A 70 0.00 2.69 9.11
C TRP A 70 1.37 2.02 9.09
N ALA A 71 1.62 1.06 9.99
CA ALA A 71 2.85 0.25 9.95
C ALA A 71 2.88 -0.67 8.73
N ILE A 72 1.78 -1.38 8.44
CA ILE A 72 1.66 -2.22 7.24
C ILE A 72 1.84 -1.36 5.99
N THR A 73 1.06 -0.28 5.87
CA THR A 73 1.11 0.62 4.72
C THR A 73 2.52 1.19 4.51
N GLY A 74 3.15 1.69 5.57
CA GLY A 74 4.50 2.26 5.49
C GLY A 74 5.55 1.24 5.03
N LEU A 75 5.48 0.00 5.52
CA LEU A 75 6.43 -1.04 5.15
C LEU A 75 6.13 -1.64 3.77
N THR A 76 4.87 -1.72 3.33
CA THR A 76 4.54 -2.10 1.95
C THR A 76 5.20 -1.14 0.97
N HIS A 77 5.04 0.17 1.18
CA HIS A 77 5.68 1.18 0.34
C HIS A 77 7.22 1.05 0.39
N LEU A 78 7.81 1.02 1.58
CA LEU A 78 9.26 1.09 1.73
C LEU A 78 10.03 -0.20 1.43
N ILE A 79 9.34 -1.35 1.37
CA ILE A 79 9.98 -2.66 1.12
C ILE A 79 9.50 -3.24 -0.21
N ILE A 80 8.18 -3.39 -0.39
CA ILE A 80 7.62 -4.07 -1.55
C ILE A 80 7.65 -3.14 -2.76
N GLU A 81 7.10 -1.94 -2.67
CA GLU A 81 7.08 -0.98 -3.80
C GLU A 81 8.46 -0.40 -4.08
N ALA A 82 9.26 -0.17 -3.04
CA ALA A 82 10.66 0.21 -3.22
C ALA A 82 11.43 -0.83 -4.05
N SER A 83 11.19 -2.13 -3.83
CA SER A 83 11.87 -3.17 -4.62
C SER A 83 11.59 -3.04 -6.12
N LEU A 84 10.38 -2.66 -6.54
CA LEU A 84 10.08 -2.41 -7.95
C LEU A 84 10.98 -1.31 -8.53
N LEU A 85 11.09 -0.19 -7.82
CA LEU A 85 11.85 0.97 -8.28
C LEU A 85 13.36 0.71 -8.34
N PHE A 86 13.89 -0.10 -7.41
CA PHE A 86 15.31 -0.41 -7.33
C PHE A 86 15.72 -1.64 -8.14
N THR A 87 14.75 -2.45 -8.60
CA THR A 87 15.01 -3.59 -9.48
C THR A 87 14.07 -3.59 -10.69
N PRO A 88 14.15 -2.59 -11.58
CA PRO A 88 13.26 -2.48 -12.74
C PRO A 88 13.42 -3.65 -13.74
N ASN A 89 14.55 -4.37 -13.70
CA ASN A 89 14.82 -5.54 -14.53
C ASN A 89 14.38 -6.87 -13.91
N TYR A 90 13.46 -6.87 -12.94
CA TYR A 90 13.01 -8.09 -12.23
C TYR A 90 12.50 -9.20 -13.16
N LEU A 91 11.94 -8.84 -14.33
CA LEU A 91 11.45 -9.79 -15.33
C LEU A 91 12.56 -10.60 -16.02
N THR A 92 13.80 -10.12 -16.04
CA THR A 92 14.92 -10.75 -16.78
C THR A 92 15.93 -11.44 -15.88
N LYS A 93 15.65 -11.55 -14.58
CA LYS A 93 16.56 -12.18 -13.61
C LYS A 93 16.41 -13.70 -13.61
N GLU A 94 17.52 -14.39 -13.87
CA GLU A 94 17.61 -15.86 -13.79
C GLU A 94 17.50 -16.39 -12.36
N ASN A 95 18.00 -15.62 -11.39
CA ASN A 95 17.91 -15.90 -9.94
C ASN A 95 17.13 -14.79 -9.24
N PRO A 96 15.80 -14.72 -9.45
CA PRO A 96 14.95 -13.70 -8.87
C PRO A 96 14.83 -13.88 -7.36
N ASN A 97 14.82 -12.78 -6.62
CA ASN A 97 14.51 -12.81 -5.18
C ASN A 97 12.98 -12.86 -4.96
N PHE A 98 12.56 -12.98 -3.70
CA PHE A 98 11.15 -13.03 -3.33
C PHE A 98 10.32 -11.83 -3.84
N PHE A 99 10.89 -10.62 -3.84
CA PHE A 99 10.18 -9.42 -4.29
C PHE A 99 10.10 -9.34 -5.82
N ASP A 100 11.15 -9.77 -6.53
CA ASP A 100 11.10 -9.92 -7.99
C ASP A 100 9.94 -10.84 -8.40
N GLU A 101 9.75 -11.93 -7.67
CA GLU A 101 8.67 -12.89 -7.89
C GLU A 101 7.28 -12.34 -7.52
N ILE A 102 7.17 -11.48 -6.49
CA ILE A 102 5.94 -10.72 -6.21
C ILE A 102 5.56 -9.85 -7.40
N TRP A 103 6.51 -9.09 -7.95
CA TRP A 103 6.23 -8.21 -9.07
C TRP A 103 5.93 -8.98 -10.36
N LYS A 104 6.57 -10.13 -10.58
CA LYS A 104 6.18 -11.05 -11.67
C LYS A 104 4.74 -11.53 -11.52
N GLU A 105 4.29 -11.87 -10.31
CA GLU A 105 2.91 -12.28 -10.04
C GLU A 105 1.93 -11.14 -10.22
N TYR A 106 2.19 -10.00 -9.58
CA TYR A 106 1.29 -8.85 -9.62
C TYR A 106 1.14 -8.28 -11.04
N SER A 107 2.21 -8.35 -11.86
CA SER A 107 2.16 -7.94 -13.26
C SER A 107 1.18 -8.77 -14.11
N LYS A 108 0.77 -9.96 -13.68
CA LYS A 108 -0.30 -10.72 -14.35
C LYS A 108 -1.68 -10.09 -14.14
N ALA A 109 -1.86 -9.40 -13.03
CA ALA A 109 -3.05 -8.61 -12.76
C ALA A 109 -2.98 -7.22 -13.37
N ASP A 110 -1.79 -6.63 -13.44
CA ASP A 110 -1.57 -5.35 -14.07
C ASP A 110 -0.25 -5.31 -14.83
N SER A 111 -0.32 -5.63 -16.13
CA SER A 111 0.87 -5.68 -16.99
C SER A 111 1.49 -4.31 -17.25
N ARG A 112 0.86 -3.21 -16.81
CA ARG A 112 1.50 -1.89 -16.77
C ARG A 112 2.76 -1.89 -15.90
N TYR A 113 2.84 -2.75 -14.88
CA TYR A 113 4.07 -2.95 -14.11
C TYR A 113 5.15 -3.69 -14.91
N ALA A 114 4.77 -4.68 -15.74
CA ALA A 114 5.72 -5.41 -16.56
C ALA A 114 6.42 -4.54 -17.61
N ILE A 115 5.70 -3.55 -18.16
CA ILE A 115 6.24 -2.63 -19.16
C ILE A 115 6.83 -1.34 -18.56
N GLY A 116 6.79 -1.18 -17.23
CA GLY A 116 7.25 0.03 -16.57
C GLY A 116 6.46 1.27 -16.98
N ASP A 117 5.13 1.18 -17.01
CA ASP A 117 4.26 2.30 -17.35
C ASP A 117 4.59 3.54 -16.52
N THR A 118 4.55 4.69 -17.18
CA THR A 118 4.94 5.96 -16.57
C THR A 118 4.01 6.38 -15.43
N THR A 119 2.72 6.09 -15.54
CA THR A 119 1.74 6.45 -14.50
C THR A 119 1.93 5.60 -13.27
N THR A 120 1.98 4.27 -13.43
CA THR A 120 2.21 3.36 -12.29
C THR A 120 3.54 3.67 -11.64
N THR A 121 4.62 3.82 -12.42
CA THR A 121 5.94 4.20 -11.89
C THR A 121 5.91 5.51 -11.11
N ALA A 122 5.23 6.55 -11.60
CA ALA A 122 5.12 7.82 -10.88
C ALA A 122 4.35 7.69 -9.55
N ILE A 123 3.26 6.90 -9.54
CA ILE A 123 2.51 6.58 -8.31
C ILE A 123 3.43 5.90 -7.29
N GLU A 124 4.19 4.89 -7.72
CA GLU A 124 5.09 4.13 -6.84
C GLU A 124 6.24 5.00 -6.30
N VAL A 125 6.81 5.90 -7.12
CA VAL A 125 7.82 6.87 -6.66
C VAL A 125 7.25 7.74 -5.53
N ILE A 126 6.04 8.28 -5.70
CA ILE A 126 5.38 9.08 -4.66
C ILE A 126 5.07 8.20 -3.44
N ALA A 127 4.65 6.95 -3.64
CA ALA A 127 4.32 6.04 -2.57
C ALA A 127 5.56 5.73 -1.71
N VAL A 128 6.70 5.39 -2.34
CA VAL A 128 7.96 5.07 -1.68
C VAL A 128 8.57 6.27 -0.97
N PHE A 129 8.68 7.42 -1.65
CA PHE A 129 9.43 8.57 -1.11
C PHE A 129 8.59 9.50 -0.23
N LEU A 130 7.25 9.41 -0.30
CA LEU A 130 6.36 10.28 0.46
C LEU A 130 5.38 9.48 1.33
N GLN A 131 4.56 8.60 0.76
CA GLN A 131 3.50 7.92 1.53
C GLN A 131 4.06 6.94 2.56
N GLY A 132 5.11 6.19 2.22
CA GLY A 132 5.79 5.26 3.12
C GLY A 132 6.32 5.95 4.39
N PRO A 133 7.22 6.95 4.24
CA PRO A 133 7.75 7.71 5.37
C PRO A 133 6.66 8.40 6.19
N LEU A 134 5.66 9.01 5.55
CA LEU A 134 4.57 9.69 6.26
C LEU A 134 3.65 8.71 7.00
N SER A 135 3.46 7.49 6.49
CA SER A 135 2.72 6.44 7.19
C SER A 135 3.45 6.00 8.46
N LEU A 136 4.77 5.79 8.40
CA LEU A 136 5.55 5.49 9.62
C LEU A 136 5.59 6.69 10.58
N LEU A 137 5.63 7.92 10.06
CA LEU A 137 5.47 9.13 10.88
C LEU A 137 4.10 9.18 11.56
N ALA A 138 3.03 8.68 10.92
CA ALA A 138 1.71 8.57 11.54
C ALA A 138 1.71 7.58 12.70
N VAL A 139 2.41 6.44 12.58
CA VAL A 139 2.63 5.51 13.71
C VAL A 139 3.31 6.25 14.87
N TYR A 140 4.39 6.97 14.61
CA TYR A 140 5.10 7.76 15.62
C TYR A 140 4.22 8.86 16.23
N ALA A 141 3.44 9.57 15.42
CA ALA A 141 2.58 10.66 15.85
C ALA A 141 1.44 10.17 16.77
N ILE A 142 0.85 9.00 16.45
CA ILE A 142 -0.12 8.33 17.31
C ILE A 142 0.57 7.87 18.60
N ALA A 143 1.67 7.13 18.48
CA ALA A 143 2.42 6.62 19.63
C ALA A 143 2.79 7.75 20.58
N SER A 144 3.25 8.89 20.06
CA SER A 144 3.71 10.04 20.83
C SER A 144 2.65 11.09 21.13
N ARG A 145 1.38 10.83 20.78
CA ARG A 145 0.23 11.74 21.00
C ARG A 145 0.47 13.16 20.50
N LYS A 146 1.07 13.27 19.33
CA LYS A 146 1.34 14.56 18.70
C LYS A 146 0.04 15.21 18.27
N SER A 147 -0.10 16.53 18.50
CA SER A 147 -1.30 17.30 18.13
C SER A 147 -1.60 17.26 16.64
N TYR A 148 -0.57 17.14 15.80
CA TYR A 148 -0.70 17.03 14.35
C TYR A 148 -1.09 15.61 13.86
N SER A 149 -1.27 14.63 14.75
CA SER A 149 -1.52 13.23 14.37
C SER A 149 -2.73 13.07 13.44
N TYR A 150 -3.85 13.75 13.73
CA TYR A 150 -5.04 13.69 12.87
C TYR A 150 -4.84 14.40 11.52
N ILE A 151 -4.11 15.52 11.50
CA ILE A 151 -3.80 16.26 10.27
C ILE A 151 -2.92 15.40 9.36
N LEU A 152 -1.88 14.79 9.93
CA LEU A 152 -0.99 13.89 9.20
C LEU A 152 -1.76 12.70 8.62
N GLN A 153 -2.58 12.03 9.43
CA GLN A 153 -3.40 10.91 8.97
C GLN A 153 -4.35 11.32 7.84
N PHE A 154 -4.97 12.50 7.94
CA PHE A 154 -5.83 13.04 6.89
C PHE A 154 -5.06 13.26 5.58
N ILE A 155 -3.90 13.91 5.63
CA ILE A 155 -3.06 14.20 4.44
C ILE A 155 -2.62 12.91 3.76
N VAL A 156 -2.10 11.94 4.53
CA VAL A 156 -1.64 10.65 4.00
C VAL A 156 -2.82 9.90 3.37
N SER A 157 -3.98 9.87 4.05
CA SER A 157 -5.18 9.21 3.52
C SER A 157 -5.67 9.84 2.21
N MET A 158 -5.67 11.17 2.10
CA MET A 158 -6.04 11.84 0.85
C MET A 158 -5.05 11.53 -0.28
N GLY A 159 -3.76 11.41 0.05
CA GLY A 159 -2.74 10.97 -0.89
C GLY A 159 -3.00 9.57 -1.44
N HIS A 160 -3.34 8.59 -0.59
CA HIS A 160 -3.73 7.25 -1.02
C HIS A 160 -4.97 7.26 -1.92
N ILE A 161 -6.03 7.96 -1.51
CA ILE A 161 -7.26 8.04 -2.31
C ILE A 161 -6.98 8.64 -3.68
N TYR A 162 -6.21 9.72 -3.74
CA TYR A 162 -5.82 10.35 -5.00
C TYR A 162 -5.01 9.41 -5.88
N ALA A 163 -3.97 8.75 -5.33
CA ALA A 163 -3.17 7.79 -6.06
C ALA A 163 -4.02 6.64 -6.62
N MET A 164 -4.93 6.08 -5.82
CA MET A 164 -5.83 5.02 -6.26
C MET A 164 -6.81 5.49 -7.33
N LEU A 165 -7.33 6.72 -7.25
CA LEU A 165 -8.17 7.29 -8.31
C LEU A 165 -7.39 7.39 -9.62
N VAL A 166 -6.18 7.96 -9.59
CA VAL A 166 -5.32 8.03 -10.79
C VAL A 166 -5.05 6.63 -11.33
N TYR A 167 -4.68 5.68 -10.46
CA TYR A 167 -4.39 4.29 -10.83
C TYR A 167 -5.53 3.61 -11.60
N TYR A 168 -6.77 3.72 -11.09
CA TYR A 168 -7.94 3.11 -11.72
C TYR A 168 -8.43 3.89 -12.93
N ILE A 169 -8.40 5.22 -12.89
CA ILE A 169 -8.83 6.07 -14.00
C ILE A 169 -7.94 5.83 -15.21
N THR A 170 -6.61 5.81 -15.05
CA THR A 170 -5.72 5.56 -16.19
C THR A 170 -5.90 4.15 -16.74
N ALA A 171 -6.10 3.15 -15.87
CA ALA A 171 -6.40 1.79 -16.31
C ALA A 171 -7.66 1.74 -17.19
N TYR A 172 -8.69 2.49 -16.79
CA TYR A 172 -9.95 2.61 -17.53
C TYR A 172 -9.77 3.36 -18.85
N LEU A 173 -9.04 4.47 -18.85
CA LEU A 173 -8.75 5.27 -20.05
C LEU A 173 -7.91 4.48 -21.07
N ASP A 174 -7.01 3.61 -20.60
CA ASP A 174 -6.24 2.68 -21.42
C ASP A 174 -7.06 1.45 -21.88
N GLY A 175 -8.39 1.47 -21.67
CA GLY A 175 -9.30 0.44 -22.15
C GLY A 175 -9.29 -0.85 -21.36
N MET A 176 -8.76 -0.85 -20.13
CA MET A 176 -8.63 -2.02 -19.26
C MET A 176 -7.85 -3.18 -19.88
N ASN A 177 -6.92 -2.86 -20.78
CA ASN A 177 -6.22 -3.81 -21.62
C ASN A 177 -4.87 -4.27 -21.00
N PHE A 178 -4.89 -4.75 -19.75
CA PHE A 178 -3.66 -5.02 -18.97
C PHE A 178 -3.69 -6.34 -18.18
N CYS A 179 -4.83 -7.01 -18.06
CA CYS A 179 -5.04 -8.09 -17.10
C CYS A 179 -5.12 -9.46 -17.78
N LEU A 180 -4.43 -10.45 -17.23
CA LEU A 180 -4.39 -11.82 -17.77
C LEU A 180 -5.75 -12.53 -17.75
N SER A 181 -6.52 -12.40 -16.66
CA SER A 181 -7.80 -13.10 -16.53
C SER A 181 -8.75 -12.40 -15.55
N PRO A 182 -10.06 -12.73 -15.58
CA PRO A 182 -11.03 -12.20 -14.61
C PRO A 182 -10.66 -12.52 -13.15
N PHE A 183 -10.00 -13.64 -12.90
CA PHE A 183 -9.51 -13.97 -11.55
C PHE A 183 -8.50 -12.93 -11.07
N TYR A 184 -7.48 -12.64 -11.87
CA TYR A 184 -6.46 -11.64 -11.56
C TYR A 184 -7.07 -10.23 -11.42
N PHE A 185 -8.05 -9.92 -12.27
CA PHE A 185 -8.77 -8.66 -12.20
C PHE A 185 -9.46 -8.45 -10.84
N TRP A 186 -10.29 -9.40 -10.43
CA TRP A 186 -11.09 -9.22 -9.21
C TRP A 186 -10.29 -9.42 -7.92
N THR A 187 -9.36 -10.36 -7.90
CA THR A 187 -8.66 -10.72 -6.65
C THR A 187 -7.44 -9.84 -6.38
N TYR A 188 -6.67 -9.50 -7.41
CA TYR A 188 -5.46 -8.66 -7.26
C TYR A 188 -5.78 -7.21 -7.59
N PHE A 189 -6.21 -6.93 -8.83
CA PHE A 189 -6.36 -5.54 -9.30
C PHE A 189 -7.44 -4.77 -8.53
N VAL A 190 -8.60 -5.37 -8.27
CA VAL A 190 -9.65 -4.77 -7.44
C VAL A 190 -9.47 -5.13 -5.96
N GLY A 191 -9.39 -6.43 -5.66
CA GLY A 191 -9.41 -6.96 -4.31
C GLY A 191 -8.23 -6.47 -3.47
N ALA A 192 -7.01 -6.77 -3.89
CA ALA A 192 -5.80 -6.42 -3.14
C ALA A 192 -5.62 -4.90 -3.01
N ASN A 193 -6.06 -4.11 -3.99
CA ASN A 193 -5.95 -2.65 -3.96
C ASN A 193 -7.07 -1.95 -3.16
N SER A 194 -8.23 -2.58 -2.98
CA SER A 194 -9.38 -1.98 -2.26
C SER A 194 -9.10 -1.47 -0.84
N PRO A 195 -8.21 -2.07 -0.02
CA PRO A 195 -7.88 -1.54 1.31
C PRO A 195 -7.31 -0.12 1.27
N TRP A 196 -6.49 0.20 0.26
CA TRP A 196 -5.91 1.53 0.05
C TRP A 196 -6.92 2.58 -0.42
N VAL A 197 -8.15 2.19 -0.73
CA VAL A 197 -9.28 3.12 -0.94
C VAL A 197 -10.12 3.22 0.33
N VAL A 198 -10.61 2.09 0.83
CA VAL A 198 -11.63 2.05 1.88
C VAL A 198 -11.08 2.52 3.22
N ILE A 199 -9.92 2.01 3.64
CA ILE A 199 -9.38 2.32 4.97
C ILE A 199 -8.94 3.79 5.04
N PRO A 200 -8.16 4.33 4.07
CA PRO A 200 -7.86 5.76 4.01
C PRO A 200 -9.10 6.65 4.02
N MET A 201 -10.17 6.28 3.31
CA MET A 201 -11.42 7.05 3.32
C MET A 201 -12.03 7.12 4.72
N LEU A 202 -12.10 5.99 5.44
CA LEU A 202 -12.59 5.96 6.82
C LEU A 202 -11.72 6.80 7.77
N ILE A 203 -10.40 6.74 7.59
CA ILE A 203 -9.45 7.52 8.41
C ILE A 203 -9.56 9.01 8.10
N ALA A 204 -9.71 9.39 6.84
CA ALA A 204 -9.93 10.78 6.43
C ALA A 204 -11.21 11.34 7.05
N ILE A 205 -12.33 10.60 6.97
CA ILE A 205 -13.60 11.00 7.59
C ILE A 205 -13.45 11.16 9.10
N ARG A 206 -12.80 10.19 9.78
CA ARG A 206 -12.54 10.27 11.22
C ARG A 206 -11.71 11.51 11.57
N SER A 207 -10.60 11.70 10.86
CA SER A 207 -9.66 12.79 11.12
C SER A 207 -10.32 14.14 10.89
N TRP A 208 -11.08 14.29 9.81
CA TRP A 208 -11.87 15.49 9.52
C TRP A 208 -12.84 15.84 10.65
N LYS A 209 -13.60 14.84 11.14
CA LYS A 209 -14.56 15.03 12.24
C LYS A 209 -13.85 15.48 13.53
N LEU A 210 -12.76 14.83 13.91
CA LEU A 210 -12.03 15.13 15.14
C LEU A 210 -11.34 16.50 15.08
N ILE A 211 -10.77 16.87 13.93
CA ILE A 211 -10.20 18.19 13.71
C ILE A 211 -11.30 19.25 13.83
N SER A 212 -12.43 19.06 13.16
CA SER A 212 -13.56 20.01 13.18
C SER A 212 -14.12 20.21 14.59
N GLN A 213 -14.29 19.13 15.35
CA GLN A 213 -14.74 19.17 16.74
C GLN A 213 -13.78 19.96 17.63
N ALA A 214 -12.46 19.75 17.49
CA ALA A 214 -11.47 20.47 18.27
C ALA A 214 -11.54 22.00 18.04
N PHE A 215 -11.77 22.44 16.80
CA PHE A 215 -11.96 23.86 16.49
C PHE A 215 -13.29 24.42 17.00
N GLN A 216 -14.37 23.62 17.00
CA GLN A 216 -15.66 24.03 17.57
C GLN A 216 -15.57 24.22 19.08
N SER A 217 -14.98 23.27 19.81
CA SER A 217 -14.79 23.38 21.26
C SER A 217 -13.93 24.59 21.65
N ARG A 218 -12.97 24.98 20.80
CA ARG A 218 -12.17 26.18 21.03
C ARG A 218 -13.00 27.47 20.93
N LYS A 219 -13.94 27.55 19.98
CA LYS A 219 -14.83 28.72 19.84
C LYS A 219 -15.71 28.91 21.08
N VAL A 220 -16.32 27.83 21.57
CA VAL A 220 -17.17 27.85 22.77
C VAL A 220 -16.41 28.30 24.02
N ASN A 221 -15.11 28.05 24.13
CA ASN A 221 -14.30 28.47 25.28
C ASN A 221 -13.81 29.94 25.18
N HIS A 222 -14.05 30.62 24.05
CA HIS A 222 -13.67 32.01 23.83
C HIS A 222 -14.88 32.97 23.82
N ASP A 223 -16.10 32.45 23.82
CA ASP A 223 -17.36 33.17 24.01
C ASP A 223 -17.82 33.07 25.48
#